data_AF-A0A0U5H8M8-F1
#
_entry.id   AF-A0A0U5H8M8-F1
#
_cell.length_a   1.000
_cell.length_b   1.000
_cell.length_c   1.000
_cell.angle_alpha   90.00
_cell.angle_beta   90.00
_cell.angle_gamma   90.00
#
_symmetry.space_group_name_H-M   'P 1'
#
loop_
_entity.id
_entity.type
_entity.pdbx_description
1 polymer ?
#
loop_
_entity_poly.entity_id
_entity_poly.type
_entity_poly.pdbx_seq_one_letter_code
_entity_poly.pdbx_strand_id
1 'polypeptide(L)' 'MATVDTSSLPESIEDASDLELPEDREYDDEENAELDAALESAIQAAEKAGNLTLARRLKCELGSHYYEQKFDL' A
#
# COMPACT_ATOMS: atom_id res chain seq x y z
N MET A 1 -18.01 -37.16 -4.58
CA MET A 1 -17.32 -35.98 -5.14
C MET A 1 -17.83 -34.78 -4.38
N ALA A 2 -17.00 -34.20 -3.50
CA ALA A 2 -17.37 -32.99 -2.78
C ALA A 2 -17.20 -31.80 -3.74
N THR A 3 -18.30 -31.11 -4.05
CA THR A 3 -18.27 -29.81 -4.70
C THR A 3 -17.77 -28.82 -3.68
N VAL A 4 -16.51 -28.39 -3.79
CA VAL A 4 -16.00 -27.25 -3.03
C VAL A 4 -16.72 -26.03 -3.59
N ASP A 5 -17.73 -25.58 -2.85
CA ASP A 5 -18.41 -24.33 -3.07
C ASP A 5 -17.39 -23.21 -2.81
N THR A 6 -16.92 -22.58 -3.87
CA THR A 6 -15.95 -21.48 -3.82
C THR A 6 -16.62 -20.12 -3.50
N SER A 7 -17.82 -20.09 -2.91
CA SER A 7 -18.57 -18.85 -2.62
C SER A 7 -18.17 -18.20 -1.29
N SER A 8 -16.91 -18.31 -0.88
CA SER A 8 -16.41 -17.63 0.31
C SER A 8 -14.92 -17.33 0.19
N LEU A 9 -14.54 -16.70 -0.92
CA LEU A 9 -13.44 -15.76 -0.87
C LEU A 9 -14.07 -14.40 -0.61
N PRO A 10 -13.62 -13.61 0.38
CA PRO A 10 -14.05 -12.23 0.48
C PRO A 10 -13.69 -11.54 -0.84
N GLU A 11 -14.72 -11.21 -1.62
CA GLU A 11 -14.60 -10.23 -2.70
C GLU A 11 -14.17 -8.91 -2.07
N SER A 12 -13.26 -8.24 -2.75
CA SER A 12 -12.66 -6.96 -2.36
C SER A 12 -11.49 -7.09 -1.38
N ILE A 13 -10.30 -7.32 -1.97
CA ILE A 13 -9.20 -6.42 -1.60
C ILE A 13 -9.70 -5.07 -2.10
N GLU A 14 -10.34 -4.31 -1.22
CA GLU A 14 -10.80 -2.96 -1.48
C GLU A 14 -9.62 -2.15 -2.02
N ASP A 15 -9.95 -1.25 -2.92
CA ASP A 15 -9.04 -0.54 -3.79
C ASP A 15 -7.80 -0.05 -3.02
N ALA A 16 -6.58 -0.32 -3.50
CA ALA A 16 -5.41 0.27 -2.83
C ALA A 16 -5.38 1.80 -2.99
N SER A 17 -6.31 2.38 -3.76
CA SER A 17 -6.62 3.80 -3.70
C SER A 17 -7.20 4.27 -2.36
N ASP A 18 -7.79 3.37 -1.55
CA ASP A 18 -8.38 3.69 -0.24
C ASP A 18 -7.36 3.63 0.91
N LEU A 19 -6.08 3.39 0.63
CA LEU A 19 -5.03 3.63 1.61
C LEU A 19 -4.82 5.15 1.74
N GLU A 20 -5.66 5.77 2.56
CA GLU A 20 -5.50 7.16 2.98
C GLU A 20 -4.28 7.26 3.90
N LEU A 21 -3.16 7.68 3.32
CA LEU A 21 -1.99 8.09 4.08
C LEU A 21 -2.28 9.46 4.69
N PRO A 22 -1.91 9.71 5.96
CA PRO A 22 -2.05 11.04 6.54
C PRO A 22 -1.17 12.04 5.80
N GLU A 23 -1.66 13.28 5.63
CA GLU A 23 -0.93 14.36 4.96
C GLU A 23 0.34 14.75 5.74
N ASP A 24 0.29 14.69 7.07
CA ASP A 24 1.42 14.92 7.96
C ASP A 24 1.97 13.57 8.43
N ARG A 25 3.11 13.16 7.85
CA ARG A 25 3.85 11.95 8.25
C ARG A 25 5.07 12.35 9.06
N GLU A 26 5.15 11.81 10.27
CA GLU A 26 6.32 11.89 11.14
C GLU A 26 7.07 10.56 11.07
N TYR A 27 8.40 10.62 11.07
CA TYR A 27 9.28 9.45 10.95
C TYR A 27 10.32 9.47 12.06
N ASP A 28 10.66 8.28 12.56
CA ASP A 28 11.66 8.12 13.63
C ASP A 28 13.11 8.36 13.15
N ASP A 29 13.37 8.14 11.86
CA ASP A 29 14.68 8.33 11.23
C ASP A 29 14.56 8.83 9.79
N GLU A 30 15.70 9.31 9.26
CA GLU A 30 15.82 9.86 7.91
C GLU A 30 15.66 8.77 6.82
N GLU A 31 16.08 7.54 7.09
CA GLU A 31 15.98 6.42 6.14
C GLU A 31 14.51 6.10 5.81
N ASN A 32 13.62 6.19 6.81
CA ASN A 32 12.20 5.99 6.65
C ASN A 32 11.52 7.11 5.84
N ALA A 33 11.98 8.35 6.01
CA ALA A 33 11.50 9.49 5.22
C ALA A 33 11.97 9.40 3.76
N GLU A 34 13.22 8.99 3.53
CA GLU A 34 13.76 8.75 2.19
C GLU A 34 13.03 7.62 1.46
N LEU A 35 12.74 6.52 2.16
CA LEU A 35 11.99 5.39 1.61
C LEU A 35 10.56 5.80 1.21
N ASP A 36 9.86 6.57 2.06
CA ASP A 36 8.54 7.10 1.75
C ASP A 36 8.55 7.96 0.47
N ALA A 37 9.46 8.93 0.38
CA ALA A 37 9.60 9.79 -0.79
C ALA A 37 9.91 8.99 -2.07
N ALA A 38 10.75 7.95 -1.96
CA ALA A 38 11.06 7.07 -3.08
C ALA A 38 9.85 6.26 -3.55
N LEU A 39 9.04 5.75 -2.60
CA LEU A 39 7.80 5.02 -2.90
C LEU A 39 6.76 5.94 -3.56
N GLU A 40 6.59 7.17 -3.10
CA GLU A 40 5.70 8.15 -3.75
C GLU A 40 6.10 8.44 -5.19
N SER A 41 7.38 8.69 -5.43
CA SER A 41 7.89 8.91 -6.78
C SER A 41 7.65 7.69 -7.68
N ALA A 42 7.83 6.47 -7.14
CA ALA A 42 7.61 5.24 -7.88
C ALA A 42 6.12 5.00 -8.20
N ILE A 43 5.22 5.31 -7.27
CA ILE A 43 3.76 5.25 -7.48
C ILE A 43 3.36 6.18 -8.62
N GLN A 44 3.79 7.44 -8.57
CA GLN A 44 3.48 8.42 -9.63
C GLN A 44 4.02 7.98 -11.00
N ALA A 45 5.22 7.38 -11.03
CA ALA A 45 5.79 6.85 -12.27
C ALA A 45 4.99 5.66 -12.81
N ALA A 46 4.56 4.74 -11.94
CA ALA A 46 3.72 3.60 -12.30
C ALA A 46 2.34 4.04 -12.81
N GLU A 47 1.72 5.03 -12.18
CA GLU A 47 0.45 5.62 -12.62
C GLU A 47 0.57 6.30 -13.99
N LYS A 48 1.62 7.11 -14.20
CA LYS A 48 1.91 7.74 -15.51
C LYS A 48 2.16 6.71 -16.61
N ALA A 49 2.74 5.57 -16.27
CA ALA A 49 2.96 4.46 -17.19
C ALA A 49 1.70 3.60 -17.44
N GLY A 50 0.59 3.88 -16.75
CA GLY A 50 -0.63 3.05 -16.80
C GLY A 50 -0.49 1.68 -16.13
N ASN A 51 0.59 1.46 -15.36
CA ASN A 51 0.83 0.21 -14.65
C ASN A 51 0.16 0.25 -13.26
N LEU A 52 -1.17 0.17 -13.26
CA LEU A 52 -1.99 0.29 -12.05
C LEU A 52 -1.71 -0.83 -11.04
N THR A 53 -1.36 -2.04 -11.50
CA THR A 53 -0.99 -3.15 -10.62
C THR A 53 0.27 -2.84 -9.81
N LEU A 54 1.29 -2.26 -10.46
CA LEU A 54 2.51 -1.85 -9.77
C LEU A 54 2.24 -0.69 -8.81
N ALA A 55 1.49 0.33 -9.25
CA ALA A 55 1.12 1.46 -8.39
C ALA A 55 0.37 1.00 -7.13
N ARG A 56 -0.59 0.08 -7.30
CA ARG A 56 -1.35 -0.55 -6.21
C ARG A 56 -0.42 -1.25 -5.21
N ARG A 57 0.51 -2.06 -5.71
CA ARG A 57 1.46 -2.76 -4.84
C ARG A 57 2.32 -1.78 -4.05
N LEU A 58 2.86 -0.75 -4.70
CA LEU A 58 3.70 0.26 -4.05
C LEU A 58 2.93 1.06 -2.99
N LYS A 59 1.64 1.37 -3.23
CA LYS A 59 0.76 1.99 -2.22
C LYS A 59 0.60 1.09 -0.99
N CYS A 60 0.47 -0.22 -1.17
CA CYS A 60 0.42 -1.17 -0.06
C CYS A 60 1.73 -1.19 0.73
N GLU A 61 2.88 -1.22 0.06
CA GLU A 61 4.19 -1.16 0.75
C GLU A 61 4.34 0.14 1.55
N LEU A 62 3.92 1.27 0.98
CA LEU A 62 3.94 2.58 1.64
C LEU A 62 3.03 2.64 2.87
N GLY A 63 1.82 2.06 2.76
CA GLY A 63 0.91 1.90 3.89
C GLY A 63 1.50 1.01 4.99
N SER A 64 2.05 -0.15 4.63
CA SER A 64 2.70 -1.06 5.59
C SER A 64 3.83 -0.38 6.34
N HIS A 65 4.69 0.37 5.64
CA HIS A 65 5.77 1.15 6.25
C HIS A 65 5.26 2.12 7.33
N TYR A 66 4.16 2.81 7.06
CA TYR A 66 3.58 3.79 7.98
C TYR A 66 2.78 3.16 9.14
N TYR A 67 2.04 2.06 8.87
CA TYR A 67 1.27 1.39 9.91
C TYR A 67 2.12 0.51 10.81
N GLU A 68 3.23 -0.08 10.33
CA GLU A 68 4.18 -0.80 11.19
C GLU A 68 4.82 0.13 12.23
N GLN A 69 5.12 1.39 11.88
CA GLN A 69 5.60 2.39 12.84
C GLN A 69 4.57 2.79 13.90
N LYS A 70 3.25 2.66 13.63
CA LYS A 70 2.19 3.04 14.57
C LYS A 70 1.75 1.94 15.52
N PHE A 71 2.14 0.69 15.28
CA PHE A 71 1.86 -0.42 16.18
C PHE A 71 3.09 -0.73 17.06
N ASP A 72 3.51 0.25 17.86
CA ASP A 72 4.35 -0.04 19.03
C ASP A 72 3.46 -0.72 20.09
N LEU A 73 3.62 -2.03 20.24
CA LEU A 73 2.89 -2.92 21.16
C LEU A 73 3.56 -3.00 22.54
#